data_AF-A9EC86-F1
#
_entry.id   AF-A9EC86-F1
#
_cell.length_a   1.000
_cell.length_b   1.000
_cell.length_c   1.000
_cell.angle_alpha   90.00
_cell.angle_beta   90.00
_cell.angle_gamma   90.00
#
_symmetry.space_group_name_H-M   'P 1'
#
loop_
_entity.id
_entity.type
_entity.pdbx_description
1 polymer ?
#
loop_
_entity_poly.entity_id
_entity_poly.type
_entity_poly.pdbx_seq_one_letter_code
_entity_poly.pdbx_strand_id
1 'polypeptide(L)'
;MSYNLLKGKKGIIFGALDENSIAWKTAERVHEEGGTFVLTNAPIAMRMGKIKDLAEKTGSEIIPADATSEEDLQNLIEKSMEILGGKIDFVLHSIGMSVNVRKGRHYTDLKYDWMTKGWDVSAVSFHKVMQTLYKQDAMNEWGSIVALTYMAAQRTFPDYNDMADNKAYLESIARSFGYFFGKEKKVRVNTISQSPTPTTAGQGVKGFDGFISYAEKMSPLGNATAMDCANYTVTLFSDLTKRVTMQNLYNDGGFSNTGVSQEVIERFTEE
;
A
#
# COMPACT_ATOMS: atom_id res chain seq x y z
N MET A 1 14.50 15.68 7.57
CA MET A 1 15.52 15.27 8.57
C MET A 1 15.75 13.78 8.38
N SER A 2 17.00 13.33 8.33
CA SER A 2 17.34 11.90 8.22
C SER A 2 17.70 11.37 9.61
N TYR A 3 17.01 10.34 10.06
CA TYR A 3 17.25 9.67 11.34
C TYR A 3 18.09 8.40 11.20
N ASN A 4 18.41 7.99 9.97
CA ASN A 4 19.05 6.72 9.64
C ASN A 4 18.26 5.50 10.15
N LEU A 5 16.92 5.59 10.23
CA LEU A 5 16.07 4.53 10.78
C LEU A 5 16.17 3.21 10.00
N LEU A 6 16.53 3.28 8.72
CA LEU A 6 16.59 2.15 7.81
C LEU A 6 18.02 1.87 7.33
N LYS A 7 19.04 2.43 8.01
CA LYS A 7 20.44 2.24 7.63
C LYS A 7 20.78 0.76 7.51
N GLY A 8 21.20 0.36 6.31
CA GLY A 8 21.60 -1.01 6.00
C GLY A 8 20.44 -1.98 5.74
N LYS A 9 19.18 -1.53 5.83
CA LYS A 9 18.02 -2.36 5.50
C LYS A 9 17.78 -2.37 3.99
N LYS A 10 17.38 -3.53 3.49
CA LYS A 10 17.14 -3.82 2.07
C LYS A 10 15.66 -4.10 1.82
N GLY A 11 15.09 -3.74 0.69
CA GLY A 11 13.68 -4.05 0.44
C GLY A 11 13.18 -3.94 -0.99
N ILE A 12 11.88 -4.19 -1.16
CA ILE A 12 11.18 -4.09 -2.45
C ILE A 12 9.97 -3.17 -2.30
N ILE A 13 9.83 -2.20 -3.21
CA ILE A 13 8.73 -1.24 -3.20
C ILE A 13 7.90 -1.41 -4.47
N PHE A 14 6.65 -1.82 -4.31
CA PHE A 14 5.69 -2.02 -5.40
C PHE A 14 4.83 -0.78 -5.61
N GLY A 15 4.53 -0.45 -6.87
CA GLY A 15 3.42 0.42 -7.23
C GLY A 15 3.72 1.92 -7.26
N ALA A 16 4.99 2.32 -7.32
CA ALA A 16 5.35 3.71 -7.63
C ALA A 16 5.04 4.00 -9.11
N LEU A 17 4.10 4.91 -9.38
CA LEU A 17 3.73 5.32 -10.73
C LEU A 17 4.31 6.69 -11.06
N ASP A 18 4.02 7.68 -10.22
CA ASP A 18 4.39 9.09 -10.38
C ASP A 18 4.66 9.75 -9.02
N GLU A 19 5.03 11.03 -9.03
CA GLU A 19 5.37 11.80 -7.83
C GLU A 19 4.23 11.93 -6.81
N ASN A 20 2.99 11.65 -7.19
CA ASN A 20 1.81 11.70 -6.31
C ASN A 20 1.57 10.35 -5.60
N SER A 21 2.22 9.28 -6.07
CA SER A 21 2.04 7.93 -5.51
C SER A 21 2.60 7.83 -4.08
N ILE A 22 1.88 7.17 -3.19
CA ILE A 22 2.38 6.92 -1.81
C ILE A 22 3.66 6.09 -1.84
N ALA A 23 3.74 5.09 -2.72
CA ALA A 23 4.95 4.29 -2.92
C ALA A 23 6.15 5.12 -3.39
N TRP A 24 5.93 6.18 -4.19
CA TRP A 24 6.98 7.11 -4.60
C TRP A 24 7.52 7.87 -3.39
N LYS A 25 6.64 8.50 -2.60
CA LYS A 25 7.04 9.20 -1.38
C LYS A 25 7.72 8.26 -0.38
N THR A 26 7.27 7.01 -0.31
CA THR A 26 7.89 6.00 0.55
C THR A 26 9.30 5.65 0.05
N ALA A 27 9.51 5.48 -1.24
CA ALA A 27 10.84 5.23 -1.81
C ALA A 27 11.82 6.37 -1.53
N GLU A 28 11.39 7.63 -1.74
CA GLU A 28 12.18 8.82 -1.39
C GLU A 28 12.55 8.80 0.10
N ARG A 29 11.56 8.55 0.97
CA ARG A 29 11.79 8.55 2.42
C ARG A 29 12.66 7.39 2.91
N VAL A 30 12.53 6.21 2.30
CA VAL A 30 13.37 5.04 2.61
C VAL A 30 14.82 5.33 2.23
N HIS A 31 15.05 5.94 1.06
CA HIS A 31 16.38 6.35 0.62
C HIS A 31 17.00 7.38 1.59
N GLU A 32 16.24 8.42 1.96
CA GLU A 32 16.67 9.43 2.93
C GLU A 32 17.03 8.84 4.30
N GLU A 33 16.38 7.75 4.70
CA GLU A 33 16.60 7.05 5.97
C GLU A 33 17.66 5.94 5.89
N GLY A 34 18.38 5.84 4.77
CA GLY A 34 19.53 4.95 4.58
C GLY A 34 19.21 3.52 4.15
N GLY A 35 17.96 3.28 3.72
CA GLY A 35 17.54 1.99 3.17
C GLY A 35 17.87 1.86 1.69
N THR A 36 18.20 0.64 1.25
CA THR A 36 18.37 0.30 -0.17
C THR A 36 17.21 -0.56 -0.64
N PHE A 37 16.79 -0.43 -1.89
CA PHE A 37 15.64 -1.17 -2.39
C PHE A 37 15.63 -1.32 -3.91
N VAL A 38 14.80 -2.24 -4.36
CA VAL A 38 14.39 -2.38 -5.77
C VAL A 38 12.98 -1.83 -5.94
N LEU A 39 12.76 -1.13 -7.05
CA LEU A 39 11.45 -0.66 -7.46
C LEU A 39 10.80 -1.67 -8.41
N THR A 40 9.48 -1.82 -8.31
CA THR A 40 8.73 -2.66 -9.24
C THR A 40 7.35 -2.11 -9.52
N ASN A 41 6.91 -2.28 -10.77
CA ASN A 41 5.55 -1.98 -11.20
C ASN A 41 5.20 -2.86 -12.41
N ALA A 42 3.91 -2.97 -12.71
CA ALA A 42 3.45 -3.70 -13.88
C ALA A 42 4.04 -3.09 -15.16
N PRO A 43 4.44 -3.91 -16.17
CA PRO A 43 5.04 -3.40 -17.41
C PRO A 43 4.24 -2.31 -18.12
N ILE A 44 2.90 -2.34 -18.01
CA ILE A 44 2.03 -1.30 -18.57
C ILE A 44 2.11 0.02 -17.80
N ALA A 45 2.22 -0.02 -16.48
CA ALA A 45 2.34 1.15 -15.62
C ALA A 45 3.69 1.87 -15.85
N MET A 46 4.75 1.10 -16.08
CA MET A 46 6.08 1.60 -16.43
C MET A 46 6.10 2.49 -17.68
N ARG A 47 5.20 2.24 -18.64
CA ARG A 47 5.10 3.03 -19.88
C ARG A 47 4.37 4.36 -19.68
N MET A 48 3.60 4.47 -18.61
CA MET A 48 2.73 5.62 -18.32
C MET A 48 3.26 6.50 -17.18
N GLY A 49 4.16 5.97 -16.35
CA GLY A 49 4.69 6.63 -15.16
C GLY A 49 6.09 7.20 -15.33
N LYS A 50 6.57 7.81 -14.24
CA LYS A 50 7.90 8.44 -14.12
C LYS A 50 8.86 7.67 -13.22
N ILE A 51 8.59 6.39 -12.96
CA ILE A 51 9.36 5.55 -12.03
C ILE A 51 10.86 5.47 -12.37
N LYS A 52 11.27 5.73 -13.63
CA LYS A 52 12.69 5.87 -14.01
C LYS A 52 13.36 7.06 -13.32
N ASP A 53 12.67 8.19 -13.23
CA ASP A 53 13.16 9.40 -12.56
C ASP A 53 13.31 9.14 -11.05
N LEU A 54 12.38 8.38 -10.45
CA LEU A 54 12.49 7.92 -9.07
C LEU A 54 13.72 7.02 -8.88
N ALA A 55 13.90 6.05 -9.78
CA ALA A 55 15.02 5.11 -9.72
C ALA A 55 16.38 5.82 -9.81
N GLU A 56 16.52 6.78 -10.71
CA GLU A 56 17.70 7.63 -10.81
C GLU A 56 17.91 8.44 -9.52
N LYS A 57 16.84 9.06 -9.00
CA LYS A 57 16.88 9.85 -7.77
C LYS A 57 17.31 9.05 -6.55
N THR A 58 16.89 7.79 -6.44
CA THR A 58 17.15 6.94 -5.27
C THR A 58 18.31 5.96 -5.47
N GLY A 59 18.91 5.93 -6.66
CA GLY A 59 19.96 4.98 -7.03
C GLY A 59 19.49 3.52 -6.98
N SER A 60 18.20 3.27 -7.23
CA SER A 60 17.59 1.94 -7.16
C SER A 60 17.38 1.36 -8.55
N GLU A 61 17.47 0.05 -8.68
CA GLU A 61 17.11 -0.65 -9.92
C GLU A 61 15.61 -0.87 -10.04
N ILE A 62 15.13 -1.06 -11.28
CA ILE A 62 13.73 -1.37 -11.56
C ILE A 62 13.60 -2.75 -12.17
N ILE A 63 12.75 -3.59 -11.56
CA ILE A 63 12.39 -4.89 -12.11
C ILE A 63 10.87 -4.89 -12.41
N PRO A 64 10.46 -4.90 -13.68
CA PRO A 64 9.05 -4.99 -14.04
C PRO A 64 8.45 -6.33 -13.61
N ALA A 65 7.27 -6.30 -12.99
CA ALA A 65 6.54 -7.50 -12.61
C ALA A 65 5.03 -7.22 -12.54
N ASP A 66 4.22 -8.09 -13.16
CA ASP A 66 2.81 -8.18 -12.82
C ASP A 66 2.67 -8.95 -11.50
N ALA A 67 2.25 -8.27 -10.44
CA ALA A 67 2.07 -8.88 -9.12
C ALA A 67 0.96 -9.95 -9.06
N THR A 68 0.21 -10.15 -10.15
CA THR A 68 -0.74 -11.27 -10.30
C THR A 68 -0.10 -12.51 -10.95
N SER A 69 1.10 -12.39 -11.52
CA SER A 69 1.87 -13.49 -12.12
C SER A 69 2.86 -14.07 -11.11
N GLU A 70 2.76 -15.37 -10.82
CA GLU A 70 3.71 -16.04 -9.92
C GLU A 70 5.13 -16.10 -10.51
N GLU A 71 5.24 -16.26 -11.83
CA GLU A 71 6.51 -16.28 -12.56
C GLU A 71 7.23 -14.92 -12.46
N ASP A 72 6.50 -13.82 -12.70
CA ASP A 72 7.05 -12.47 -12.58
C ASP A 72 7.55 -12.21 -11.15
N LEU A 73 6.78 -12.64 -10.15
CA LEU A 73 7.14 -12.49 -8.74
C LEU A 73 8.37 -13.32 -8.35
N GLN A 74 8.50 -14.54 -8.86
CA GLN A 74 9.68 -15.39 -8.64
C GLN A 74 10.94 -14.71 -9.18
N ASN A 75 10.89 -14.28 -10.44
CA ASN A 75 11.99 -13.57 -11.09
C ASN A 75 12.29 -12.23 -10.40
N LEU A 76 11.26 -11.48 -9.96
CA LEU A 76 11.42 -10.23 -9.23
C LEU A 76 12.21 -10.43 -7.94
N ILE A 77 11.81 -11.42 -7.13
CA ILE A 77 12.41 -11.63 -5.81
C ILE A 77 13.83 -12.19 -5.94
N GLU A 78 14.06 -13.13 -6.85
CA GLU A 78 15.40 -13.68 -7.14
C GLU A 78 16.38 -12.56 -7.54
N LYS A 79 16.05 -11.79 -8.57
CA LYS A 79 16.88 -10.67 -9.03
C LYS A 79 17.02 -9.57 -8.00
N SER A 80 15.99 -9.33 -7.18
CA SER A 80 16.10 -8.35 -6.09
C SER A 80 17.15 -8.80 -5.06
N MET A 81 17.18 -10.08 -4.70
CA MET A 81 18.21 -10.61 -3.80
C MET A 81 19.61 -10.54 -4.40
N GLU A 82 19.75 -10.76 -5.71
CA GLU A 82 21.03 -10.59 -6.41
C GLU A 82 21.52 -9.14 -6.36
N ILE A 83 20.67 -8.19 -6.75
CA ILE A 83 20.98 -6.75 -6.79
C ILE A 83 21.28 -6.21 -5.39
N LEU A 84 20.49 -6.62 -4.39
CA LEU A 84 20.63 -6.15 -3.01
C LEU A 84 21.72 -6.92 -2.25
N GLY A 85 22.28 -7.99 -2.82
CA GLY A 85 23.32 -8.82 -2.20
C GLY A 85 22.82 -9.58 -0.98
N GLY A 86 21.70 -10.28 -1.11
CA GLY A 86 21.13 -11.19 -0.11
C GLY A 86 19.64 -10.99 0.16
N LYS A 87 19.18 -11.53 1.29
CA LYS A 87 17.80 -11.42 1.77
C LYS A 87 17.39 -9.98 2.05
N ILE A 88 16.07 -9.75 2.06
CA ILE A 88 15.45 -8.44 2.24
C ILE A 88 14.84 -8.28 3.63
N ASP A 89 14.77 -7.03 4.10
CA ASP A 89 14.26 -6.62 5.40
C ASP A 89 12.86 -6.03 5.32
N PHE A 90 12.46 -5.43 4.19
CA PHE A 90 11.13 -4.84 4.06
C PHE A 90 10.50 -4.97 2.68
N VAL A 91 9.17 -4.95 2.65
CA VAL A 91 8.37 -4.94 1.42
C VAL A 91 7.19 -3.97 1.57
N LEU A 92 7.00 -3.09 0.60
CA LEU A 92 5.78 -2.28 0.46
C LEU A 92 4.93 -2.79 -0.69
N HIS A 93 3.70 -3.24 -0.39
CA HIS A 93 2.66 -3.50 -1.38
C HIS A 93 1.71 -2.30 -1.48
N SER A 94 1.84 -1.52 -2.55
CA SER A 94 1.00 -0.35 -2.82
C SER A 94 0.31 -0.50 -4.18
N ILE A 95 -0.46 -1.58 -4.35
CA ILE A 95 -1.15 -1.92 -5.59
C ILE A 95 -2.67 -1.90 -5.36
N GLY A 96 -3.41 -1.32 -6.32
CA GLY A 96 -4.86 -1.33 -6.31
C GLY A 96 -5.44 -0.94 -7.67
N MET A 97 -6.48 -1.67 -8.09
CA MET A 97 -7.20 -1.42 -9.33
C MET A 97 -8.54 -2.15 -9.33
N SER A 98 -9.60 -1.47 -9.74
CA SER A 98 -10.87 -2.10 -10.10
C SER A 98 -11.22 -1.79 -11.55
N VAL A 99 -11.54 -2.84 -12.31
CA VAL A 99 -12.02 -2.69 -13.69
C VAL A 99 -13.46 -2.18 -13.68
N ASN A 100 -14.29 -2.57 -12.70
CA ASN A 100 -15.66 -2.06 -12.56
C ASN A 100 -15.67 -0.54 -12.32
N VAL A 101 -14.83 -0.04 -11.41
CA VAL A 101 -14.67 1.41 -11.15
C VAL A 101 -14.22 2.13 -12.42
N ARG A 102 -13.15 1.66 -13.07
CA ARG A 102 -12.61 2.27 -14.30
C ARG A 102 -13.61 2.30 -15.47
N LYS A 103 -14.58 1.40 -15.48
CA LYS A 103 -15.63 1.30 -16.50
C LYS A 103 -16.97 1.87 -16.03
N GLY A 104 -17.04 2.45 -14.84
CA GLY A 104 -18.25 3.06 -14.29
C GLY A 104 -19.40 2.09 -14.02
N ARG A 105 -19.11 0.79 -13.78
CA ARG A 105 -20.13 -0.19 -13.37
C ARG A 105 -20.50 0.02 -11.91
N HIS A 106 -21.80 0.11 -11.63
CA HIS A 106 -22.29 0.28 -10.27
C HIS A 106 -22.14 -1.02 -9.45
N TYR A 107 -22.01 -0.90 -8.12
CA TYR A 107 -21.81 -2.05 -7.24
C TYR A 107 -22.95 -3.09 -7.29
N THR A 108 -24.16 -2.64 -7.60
CA THR A 108 -25.33 -3.53 -7.74
C THR A 108 -25.45 -4.18 -9.13
N ASP A 109 -24.52 -3.90 -10.05
CA ASP A 109 -24.46 -4.43 -11.43
C ASP A 109 -23.00 -4.71 -11.83
N LEU A 110 -22.26 -5.39 -10.96
CA LEU A 110 -20.87 -5.74 -11.24
C LEU A 110 -20.78 -6.74 -12.39
N LYS A 111 -19.76 -6.56 -13.24
CA LYS A 111 -19.31 -7.66 -14.09
C LYS A 111 -18.38 -8.54 -13.28
N TYR A 112 -18.75 -9.80 -13.07
CA TYR A 112 -17.97 -10.70 -12.21
C TYR A 112 -16.55 -10.96 -12.72
N ASP A 113 -16.30 -11.07 -14.03
CA ASP A 113 -14.93 -11.19 -14.55
C ASP A 113 -14.05 -10.00 -14.15
N TRP A 114 -14.64 -8.80 -14.12
CA TRP A 114 -13.97 -7.56 -13.73
C TRP A 114 -13.72 -7.51 -12.22
N MET A 115 -14.68 -7.99 -11.43
CA MET A 115 -14.53 -8.16 -9.99
C MET A 115 -13.40 -9.13 -9.68
N THR A 116 -13.36 -10.30 -10.32
CA THR A 116 -12.28 -11.30 -10.16
C THR A 116 -10.92 -10.70 -10.46
N LYS A 117 -10.78 -9.93 -11.55
CA LYS A 117 -9.50 -9.25 -11.85
C LYS A 117 -9.16 -8.18 -10.83
N GLY A 118 -10.14 -7.41 -10.35
CA GLY A 118 -9.94 -6.40 -9.30
C GLY A 118 -9.47 -7.02 -7.99
N TRP A 119 -10.08 -8.13 -7.57
CA TRP A 119 -9.71 -8.92 -6.41
C TRP A 119 -8.30 -9.48 -6.52
N ASP A 120 -7.96 -10.07 -7.68
CA ASP A 120 -6.64 -10.62 -7.92
C ASP A 120 -5.54 -9.54 -7.81
N VAL A 121 -5.75 -8.39 -8.45
CA VAL A 121 -4.79 -7.27 -8.44
C VAL A 121 -4.72 -6.58 -7.08
N SER A 122 -5.86 -6.32 -6.43
CA SER A 122 -5.93 -5.43 -5.26
C SER A 122 -5.83 -6.14 -3.92
N ALA A 123 -5.91 -7.47 -3.90
CA ALA A 123 -5.83 -8.28 -2.68
C ALA A 123 -4.95 -9.52 -2.86
N VAL A 124 -5.28 -10.42 -3.79
CA VAL A 124 -4.57 -11.72 -3.91
C VAL A 124 -3.10 -11.55 -4.30
N SER A 125 -2.77 -10.51 -5.06
CA SER A 125 -1.38 -10.15 -5.37
C SER A 125 -0.52 -10.00 -4.11
N PHE A 126 -1.08 -9.50 -3.00
CA PHE A 126 -0.36 -9.42 -1.72
C PHE A 126 -0.06 -10.80 -1.13
N HIS A 127 -1.03 -11.72 -1.21
CA HIS A 127 -0.81 -13.11 -0.84
C HIS A 127 0.25 -13.76 -1.73
N LYS A 128 0.19 -13.58 -3.05
CA LYS A 128 1.16 -14.12 -4.01
C LYS A 128 2.58 -13.62 -3.70
N VAL A 129 2.75 -12.31 -3.46
CA VAL A 129 4.03 -11.72 -3.02
C VAL A 129 4.56 -12.41 -1.76
N MET A 130 3.74 -12.53 -0.72
CA MET A 130 4.16 -13.17 0.54
C MET A 130 4.46 -14.66 0.36
N GLN A 131 3.69 -15.37 -0.45
CA GLN A 131 3.93 -16.78 -0.74
C GLN A 131 5.27 -16.99 -1.45
N THR A 132 5.60 -16.16 -2.43
CA THR A 132 6.87 -16.26 -3.15
C THR A 132 8.04 -15.91 -2.22
N LEU A 133 7.94 -14.83 -1.44
CA LEU A 133 8.94 -14.47 -0.42
C LEU A 133 9.19 -15.60 0.59
N TYR A 134 8.12 -16.28 0.98
CA TYR A 134 8.17 -17.39 1.94
C TYR A 134 8.86 -18.62 1.33
N LYS A 135 8.43 -19.04 0.12
CA LYS A 135 8.98 -20.20 -0.60
C LYS A 135 10.47 -20.04 -0.95
N GLN A 136 10.91 -18.83 -1.30
CA GLN A 136 12.31 -18.54 -1.67
C GLN A 136 13.19 -18.18 -0.47
N ASP A 137 12.69 -18.27 0.77
CA ASP A 137 13.44 -17.87 1.97
C ASP A 137 14.00 -16.43 1.89
N ALA A 138 13.27 -15.52 1.26
CA ALA A 138 13.80 -14.22 0.83
C ALA A 138 13.87 -13.16 1.94
N MET A 139 13.08 -13.30 3.01
CA MET A 139 13.02 -12.33 4.11
C MET A 139 14.05 -12.66 5.21
N ASN A 140 14.73 -11.64 5.72
CA ASN A 140 15.51 -11.71 6.97
C ASN A 140 14.61 -11.89 8.19
N GLU A 141 15.18 -12.45 9.27
CA GLU A 141 14.50 -12.47 10.56
C GLU A 141 14.20 -11.03 11.02
N TRP A 142 13.03 -10.80 11.60
CA TRP A 142 12.55 -9.46 11.98
C TRP A 142 12.30 -8.49 10.82
N GLY A 143 12.14 -9.00 9.59
CA GLY A 143 11.67 -8.21 8.46
C GLY A 143 10.24 -7.65 8.63
N SER A 144 9.83 -6.74 7.75
CA SER A 144 8.53 -6.07 7.78
C SER A 144 7.86 -5.99 6.42
N ILE A 145 6.63 -6.47 6.33
CA ILE A 145 5.80 -6.40 5.13
C ILE A 145 4.60 -5.50 5.41
N VAL A 146 4.39 -4.51 4.57
CA VAL A 146 3.30 -3.54 4.70
C VAL A 146 2.49 -3.49 3.41
N ALA A 147 1.17 -3.52 3.51
CA ALA A 147 0.28 -3.20 2.40
C ALA A 147 -0.59 -1.97 2.69
N LEU A 148 -0.94 -1.20 1.65
CA LEU A 148 -1.84 -0.05 1.80
C LEU A 148 -3.30 -0.46 1.61
N THR A 149 -4.13 -0.16 2.60
CA THR A 149 -5.58 -0.41 2.62
C THR A 149 -6.36 0.88 2.84
N TYR A 150 -7.68 0.77 2.99
CA TYR A 150 -8.57 1.91 3.17
C TYR A 150 -9.76 1.57 4.08
N MET A 151 -10.27 2.55 4.83
CA MET A 151 -11.38 2.40 5.79
C MET A 151 -12.67 1.83 5.18
N ALA A 152 -12.81 1.88 3.84
CA ALA A 152 -13.91 1.20 3.14
C ALA A 152 -14.01 -0.30 3.42
N ALA A 153 -12.91 -0.92 3.84
CA ALA A 153 -12.90 -2.31 4.30
C ALA A 153 -13.73 -2.56 5.57
N GLN A 154 -14.03 -1.53 6.36
CA GLN A 154 -14.80 -1.62 7.60
C GLN A 154 -16.13 -0.87 7.54
N ARG A 155 -16.18 0.27 6.84
CA ARG A 155 -17.35 1.15 6.76
C ARG A 155 -17.66 1.46 5.30
N THR A 156 -18.90 1.28 4.89
CA THR A 156 -19.30 1.49 3.50
C THR A 156 -19.13 2.93 3.05
N PHE A 157 -18.46 3.12 1.91
CA PHE A 157 -18.46 4.34 1.13
C PHE A 157 -19.10 4.04 -0.22
N PRO A 158 -20.27 4.62 -0.54
CA PRO A 158 -21.11 4.15 -1.66
C PRO A 158 -20.38 4.05 -3.01
N ASP A 159 -19.58 5.05 -3.36
CA ASP A 159 -18.88 5.10 -4.65
C ASP A 159 -17.50 4.41 -4.65
N TYR A 160 -17.08 3.80 -3.52
CA TYR A 160 -15.84 3.04 -3.45
C TYR A 160 -15.95 1.65 -4.09
N ASN A 161 -17.18 1.16 -4.30
CA ASN A 161 -17.48 -0.01 -5.13
C ASN A 161 -16.77 -1.30 -4.63
N ASP A 162 -16.49 -2.25 -5.55
CA ASP A 162 -15.81 -3.52 -5.28
C ASP A 162 -14.38 -3.38 -4.71
N MET A 163 -13.81 -2.17 -4.67
CA MET A 163 -12.55 -1.93 -3.95
C MET A 163 -12.71 -2.07 -2.44
N ALA A 164 -13.90 -1.82 -1.86
CA ALA A 164 -14.14 -2.00 -0.43
C ALA A 164 -13.91 -3.45 -0.03
N ASP A 165 -14.51 -4.37 -0.78
CA ASP A 165 -14.39 -5.82 -0.59
C ASP A 165 -12.93 -6.29 -0.77
N ASN A 166 -12.25 -5.77 -1.79
CA ASN A 166 -10.84 -6.08 -2.03
C ASN A 166 -9.95 -5.64 -0.86
N LYS A 167 -10.20 -4.46 -0.28
CA LYS A 167 -9.44 -3.97 0.88
C LYS A 167 -9.72 -4.78 2.14
N ALA A 168 -10.95 -5.22 2.36
CA ALA A 168 -11.27 -6.15 3.45
C ALA A 168 -10.53 -7.49 3.30
N TYR A 169 -10.46 -8.02 2.08
CA TYR A 169 -9.73 -9.25 1.80
C TYR A 169 -8.21 -9.08 2.00
N LEU A 170 -7.63 -7.96 1.53
CA LEU A 170 -6.22 -7.61 1.71
C LEU A 170 -5.81 -7.61 3.19
N GLU A 171 -6.63 -7.00 4.05
CA GLU A 171 -6.38 -6.96 5.50
C GLU A 171 -6.48 -8.34 6.15
N SER A 172 -7.38 -9.20 5.64
CA SER A 172 -7.48 -10.58 6.08
C SER A 172 -6.24 -11.40 5.73
N ILE A 173 -5.70 -11.20 4.52
CA ILE A 173 -4.43 -11.81 4.10
C ILE A 173 -3.30 -11.40 5.05
N ALA A 174 -3.20 -10.12 5.42
CA ALA A 174 -2.16 -9.62 6.32
C ALA A 174 -2.15 -10.36 7.67
N ARG A 175 -3.34 -10.57 8.27
CA ARG A 175 -3.48 -11.35 9.50
C ARG A 175 -3.10 -12.81 9.29
N SER A 176 -3.63 -13.41 8.23
CA SER A 176 -3.52 -14.85 7.98
C SER A 176 -2.07 -15.25 7.69
N PHE A 177 -1.39 -14.54 6.79
CA PHE A 177 0.00 -14.82 6.45
C PHE A 177 0.96 -14.32 7.54
N GLY A 178 0.65 -13.19 8.17
CA GLY A 178 1.44 -12.62 9.26
C GLY A 178 1.63 -13.57 10.43
N TYR A 179 0.65 -14.44 10.71
CA TYR A 179 0.78 -15.50 11.71
C TYR A 179 1.94 -16.46 11.40
N PHE A 180 1.98 -17.01 10.18
CA PHE A 180 2.98 -17.99 9.77
C PHE A 180 4.38 -17.36 9.68
N PHE A 181 4.49 -16.20 9.01
CA PHE A 181 5.76 -15.47 8.91
C PHE A 181 6.29 -15.04 10.29
N GLY A 182 5.41 -14.59 11.18
CA GLY A 182 5.77 -14.19 12.54
C GLY A 182 6.25 -15.37 13.39
N LYS A 183 5.62 -16.54 13.28
CA LYS A 183 6.05 -17.74 14.03
C LYS A 183 7.44 -18.20 13.59
N GLU A 184 7.65 -18.31 12.29
CA GLU A 184 8.85 -18.90 11.71
C GLU A 184 10.05 -17.96 11.72
N LYS A 185 9.87 -16.70 11.31
CA LYS A 185 10.97 -15.76 11.05
C LYS A 185 10.85 -14.43 11.78
N LYS A 186 9.86 -14.26 12.66
CA LYS A 186 9.57 -12.97 13.30
C LYS A 186 9.30 -11.84 12.29
N VAL A 187 8.96 -12.19 11.05
CA VAL A 187 8.58 -11.22 10.02
C VAL A 187 7.20 -10.70 10.36
N ARG A 188 7.08 -9.38 10.50
CA ARG A 188 5.81 -8.72 10.80
C ARG A 188 5.08 -8.35 9.52
N VAL A 189 3.76 -8.50 9.52
CA VAL A 189 2.90 -8.18 8.37
C VAL A 189 1.78 -7.28 8.86
N ASN A 190 1.65 -6.08 8.30
CA ASN A 190 0.63 -5.11 8.70
C ASN A 190 0.00 -4.45 7.47
N THR A 191 -1.15 -3.81 7.67
CA THR A 191 -1.73 -2.88 6.71
C THR A 191 -1.76 -1.47 7.28
N ILE A 192 -1.59 -0.46 6.41
CA ILE A 192 -1.87 0.94 6.75
C ILE A 192 -3.17 1.34 6.06
N SER A 193 -4.18 1.69 6.86
CA SER A 193 -5.43 2.27 6.38
C SER A 193 -5.28 3.79 6.31
N GLN A 194 -4.98 4.27 5.12
CA GLN A 194 -4.57 5.66 4.85
C GLN A 194 -5.77 6.57 4.55
N SER A 195 -5.66 7.87 4.83
CA SER A 195 -6.61 8.89 4.34
C SER A 195 -6.85 8.82 2.82
N PRO A 196 -8.02 9.26 2.30
CA PRO A 196 -8.20 9.43 0.86
C PRO A 196 -7.13 10.39 0.32
N THR A 197 -6.35 9.92 -0.64
CA THR A 197 -5.15 10.63 -1.13
C THR A 197 -5.27 10.84 -2.65
N PRO A 198 -5.02 12.06 -3.18
CA PRO A 198 -5.18 12.41 -4.60
C PRO A 198 -4.06 11.82 -5.48
N THR A 199 -4.05 10.51 -5.60
CA THR A 199 -3.17 9.75 -6.50
C THR A 199 -3.87 9.50 -7.83
N THR A 200 -3.16 9.03 -8.87
CA THR A 200 -3.77 8.59 -10.14
C THR A 200 -4.86 7.54 -9.92
N ALA A 201 -4.68 6.64 -8.94
CA ALA A 201 -5.67 5.65 -8.58
C ALA A 201 -6.87 6.27 -7.84
N GLY A 202 -6.62 7.22 -6.93
CA GLY A 202 -7.67 7.92 -6.18
C GLY A 202 -8.57 8.78 -7.07
N GLN A 203 -7.98 9.51 -8.02
CA GLN A 203 -8.72 10.34 -8.99
C GLN A 203 -9.63 9.52 -9.92
N GLY A 204 -9.45 8.20 -10.01
CA GLY A 204 -10.34 7.31 -10.76
C GLY A 204 -11.69 7.03 -10.11
N VAL A 205 -11.89 7.43 -8.84
CA VAL A 205 -13.14 7.24 -8.10
C VAL A 205 -14.07 8.43 -8.36
N LYS A 206 -15.32 8.17 -8.78
CA LYS A 206 -16.31 9.23 -9.00
C LYS A 206 -16.64 9.92 -7.67
N GLY A 207 -16.68 11.26 -7.64
CA GLY A 207 -17.01 12.02 -6.44
C GLY A 207 -15.88 12.10 -5.39
N PHE A 208 -14.65 11.70 -5.76
CA PHE A 208 -13.51 11.63 -4.83
C PHE A 208 -13.19 12.95 -4.13
N ASP A 209 -13.37 14.10 -4.78
CA ASP A 209 -13.10 15.42 -4.17
C ASP A 209 -14.08 15.74 -3.03
N GLY A 210 -15.36 15.38 -3.20
CA GLY A 210 -16.36 15.50 -2.15
C GLY A 210 -16.02 14.60 -0.96
N PHE A 211 -15.49 13.42 -1.25
CA PHE A 211 -15.07 12.49 -0.23
C PHE A 211 -13.82 12.93 0.53
N ILE A 212 -12.79 13.45 -0.15
CA ILE A 212 -11.63 14.06 0.48
C ILE A 212 -12.09 15.18 1.43
N SER A 213 -12.98 16.05 0.97
CA SER A 213 -13.50 17.17 1.77
C SER A 213 -14.29 16.70 2.99
N TYR A 214 -15.06 15.62 2.86
CA TYR A 214 -15.77 15.00 3.98
C TYR A 214 -14.80 14.39 4.98
N ALA A 215 -13.82 13.62 4.51
CA ALA A 215 -12.81 13.02 5.37
C ALA A 215 -11.97 14.08 6.09
N GLU A 216 -11.61 15.17 5.40
CA GLU A 216 -10.89 16.31 5.97
C GLU A 216 -11.61 16.89 7.18
N LYS A 217 -12.91 17.14 7.03
CA LYS A 217 -13.77 17.69 8.09
C LYS A 217 -14.02 16.71 9.22
N MET A 218 -14.01 15.41 8.94
CA MET A 218 -14.22 14.36 9.93
C MET A 218 -12.95 14.03 10.72
N SER A 219 -11.77 14.34 10.18
CA SER A 219 -10.47 14.10 10.82
C SER A 219 -10.06 15.29 11.69
N PRO A 220 -9.92 15.14 13.01
CA PRO A 220 -9.44 16.22 13.89
C PRO A 220 -8.07 16.80 13.50
N LEU A 221 -7.22 16.02 12.82
CA LEU A 221 -5.91 16.47 12.33
C LEU A 221 -5.87 16.72 10.80
N GLY A 222 -7.03 16.71 10.13
CA GLY A 222 -7.11 16.72 8.67
C GLY A 222 -6.69 15.40 8.03
N ASN A 223 -6.76 15.31 6.71
CA ASN A 223 -6.31 14.11 5.99
C ASN A 223 -4.79 13.97 6.06
N ALA A 224 -4.33 12.76 6.34
CA ALA A 224 -2.91 12.43 6.20
C ALA A 224 -2.48 12.52 4.73
N THR A 225 -1.36 13.16 4.46
CA THR A 225 -0.80 13.26 3.11
C THR A 225 -0.08 11.96 2.68
N ALA A 226 0.28 11.86 1.40
CA ALA A 226 1.15 10.77 0.93
C ALA A 226 2.51 10.76 1.64
N MET A 227 3.03 11.94 2.03
CA MET A 227 4.27 12.05 2.79
C MET A 227 4.09 11.59 4.24
N ASP A 228 2.96 11.88 4.89
CA ASP A 228 2.66 11.36 6.23
C ASP A 228 2.55 9.84 6.21
N CYS A 229 1.91 9.27 5.19
CA CYS A 229 1.88 7.82 4.99
C CYS A 229 3.27 7.22 4.79
N ALA A 230 4.15 7.89 4.03
CA ALA A 230 5.52 7.46 3.83
C ALA A 230 6.32 7.48 5.15
N ASN A 231 6.19 8.55 5.93
CA ASN A 231 6.81 8.67 7.25
C ASN A 231 6.33 7.55 8.20
N TYR A 232 5.03 7.27 8.23
CA TYR A 232 4.48 6.21 9.06
C TYR A 232 4.94 4.82 8.59
N THR A 233 5.02 4.58 7.28
CA THR A 233 5.55 3.34 6.70
C THR A 233 6.99 3.09 7.10
N VAL A 234 7.85 4.13 7.11
CA VAL A 234 9.24 4.01 7.58
C VAL A 234 9.32 3.53 9.03
N THR A 235 8.41 3.96 9.92
CA THR A 235 8.40 3.45 11.30
C THR A 235 8.14 1.94 11.34
N LEU A 236 7.29 1.43 10.45
CA LEU A 236 6.97 0.00 10.36
C LEU A 236 8.15 -0.81 9.83
N PHE A 237 8.95 -0.24 8.93
CA PHE A 237 10.19 -0.86 8.44
C PHE A 237 11.34 -0.80 9.45
N SER A 238 11.33 0.19 10.36
CA SER A 238 12.34 0.35 11.40
C SER A 238 12.26 -0.72 12.50
N ASP A 239 13.32 -0.84 13.30
CA ASP A 239 13.37 -1.76 14.44
C ASP A 239 12.45 -1.37 15.61
N LEU A 240 11.92 -0.14 15.62
CA LEU A 240 11.07 0.38 16.69
C LEU A 240 9.72 -0.33 16.78
N THR A 241 9.29 -1.01 15.71
CA THR A 241 7.97 -1.66 15.61
C THR A 241 8.06 -3.18 15.52
N LYS A 242 9.18 -3.79 15.94
CA LYS A 242 9.40 -5.27 15.91
C LYS A 242 8.28 -6.10 16.54
N ARG A 243 7.48 -5.52 17.45
CA ARG A 243 6.35 -6.20 18.12
C ARG A 243 4.98 -5.86 17.56
N VAL A 244 4.89 -5.13 16.46
CA VAL A 244 3.65 -4.74 15.79
C VAL A 244 3.44 -5.63 14.56
N THR A 245 2.53 -6.58 14.63
CA THR A 245 2.18 -7.47 13.52
C THR A 245 0.68 -7.74 13.48
N MET A 246 0.17 -8.10 12.31
CA MET A 246 -1.24 -8.44 12.04
C MET A 246 -2.21 -7.29 12.36
N GLN A 247 -1.72 -6.05 12.37
CA GLN A 247 -2.50 -4.86 12.65
C GLN A 247 -3.01 -4.22 11.35
N ASN A 248 -4.23 -3.70 11.40
CA ASN A 248 -4.68 -2.66 10.48
C ASN A 248 -4.52 -1.31 11.16
N LEU A 249 -3.57 -0.51 10.69
CA LEU A 249 -3.13 0.71 11.35
C LEU A 249 -3.70 1.93 10.62
N TYR A 250 -4.62 2.63 11.27
CA TYR A 250 -5.21 3.85 10.72
C TYR A 250 -4.21 5.00 10.74
N ASN A 251 -3.97 5.59 9.57
CA ASN A 251 -3.20 6.82 9.38
C ASN A 251 -4.09 7.83 8.64
N ASP A 252 -5.03 8.41 9.37
CA ASP A 252 -6.16 9.11 8.79
C ASP A 252 -6.55 10.40 9.54
N GLY A 253 -5.64 10.90 10.39
CA GLY A 253 -5.90 12.09 11.21
C GLY A 253 -7.03 11.93 12.23
N GLY A 254 -7.44 10.69 12.54
CA GLY A 254 -8.50 10.36 13.49
C GLY A 254 -9.84 9.99 12.85
N PHE A 255 -9.97 10.05 11.51
CA PHE A 255 -11.21 9.77 10.77
C PHE A 255 -11.92 8.48 11.22
N SER A 256 -11.18 7.38 11.35
CA SER A 256 -11.68 6.06 11.72
C SER A 256 -12.38 6.02 13.08
N ASN A 257 -12.01 6.92 14.00
CA ASN A 257 -12.53 6.99 15.36
C ASN A 257 -13.48 8.18 15.60
N THR A 258 -13.66 9.06 14.62
CA THR A 258 -14.66 10.13 14.70
C THR A 258 -16.04 9.61 14.28
N GLY A 259 -17.02 9.71 15.17
CA GLY A 259 -18.41 9.39 14.87
C GLY A 259 -19.07 10.44 13.96
N VAL A 260 -19.02 11.70 14.39
CA VAL A 260 -19.39 12.90 13.63
C VAL A 260 -18.57 14.08 14.15
N SER A 261 -18.11 14.98 13.28
CA SER A 261 -17.44 16.23 13.67
C SER A 261 -18.40 17.41 13.69
N GLN A 262 -18.02 18.47 14.41
CA GLN A 262 -18.84 19.67 14.54
C GLN A 262 -19.03 20.37 13.18
N GLU A 263 -17.98 20.43 12.37
CA GLU A 263 -17.96 21.00 11.01
C GLU A 263 -18.87 20.27 10.02
N VAL A 264 -19.22 19.01 10.33
CA VAL A 264 -20.20 18.22 9.59
C VAL A 264 -21.60 18.49 10.12
N ILE A 265 -21.79 18.51 11.45
CA ILE A 265 -23.09 18.86 12.06
C ILE A 265 -23.56 20.22 11.59
N GLU A 266 -22.69 21.22 11.57
CA GLU A 266 -23.02 22.59 11.17
C GLU A 266 -23.60 22.65 9.76
N ARG A 267 -23.09 21.83 8.83
CA ARG A 267 -23.64 21.71 7.46
C ARG A 267 -25.05 21.12 7.40
N PHE A 268 -25.48 20.40 8.42
CA PHE A 268 -26.85 19.88 8.54
C PHE A 268 -27.78 20.80 9.33
N THR A 269 -27.25 21.83 10.00
CA THR A 269 -28.03 22.82 10.76
C THR A 269 -28.11 24.19 10.08
N GLU A 270 -27.26 24.45 9.08
CA GLU A 270 -27.38 25.57 8.17
C GLU A 270 -28.54 25.33 7.17
N GLU A 271 -29.77 25.44 7.66
CA GLU A 271 -30.99 25.68 6.86
C GLU A 271 -31.51 27.10 7.07
#